data_AF-A0A8S9J2N0-F1
#
_entry.id   AF-A0A8S9J2N0-F1
#
_cell.length_a   1.000
_cell.length_b   1.000
_cell.length_c   1.000
_cell.angle_alpha   90.00
_cell.angle_beta   90.00
_cell.angle_gamma   90.00
#
_symmetry.space_group_name_H-M   'P 1'
#
loop_
_entity.id
_entity.type
_entity.pdbx_description
1 polymer ?
#
loop_
_entity_poly.entity_id
_entity_poly.type
_entity_poly.pdbx_seq_one_letter_code
_entity_poly.pdbx_strand_id
1 'polypeptide(L)'
;MVGSMNDMIANPTDWPAFTSELVSFRFLRDGFSELNITRIPRTRNLRADSLAKEARCSGTLFSRIDQIQPDKPDRTSLWNDSDPSTT
;
A
#
# COMPACT_ATOMS: atom_id res chain seq x y z
N MET A 1 -18.07 -7.69 8.27
CA MET A 1 -17.26 -6.68 8.97
C MET A 1 -15.80 -7.00 8.64
N VAL A 2 -15.10 -6.13 7.89
CA VAL A 2 -13.67 -6.35 7.61
C VAL A 2 -12.93 -5.91 8.87
N GLY A 3 -12.34 -6.86 9.61
CA GLY A 3 -11.57 -6.56 10.81
C GLY A 3 -10.37 -5.68 10.47
N SER A 4 -10.02 -4.76 11.36
CA SER A 4 -8.81 -3.96 11.18
C SER A 4 -7.58 -4.77 11.58
N MET A 5 -6.40 -4.39 11.06
CA MET A 5 -5.14 -5.03 11.44
C MET A 5 -4.91 -5.00 12.95
N ASN A 6 -5.33 -3.93 13.64
CA ASN A 6 -5.29 -3.84 15.09
C ASN A 6 -6.13 -4.94 15.76
N ASP A 7 -7.31 -5.24 15.22
CA ASP A 7 -8.19 -6.29 15.77
C ASP A 7 -7.58 -7.68 15.57
N MET A 8 -6.93 -7.91 14.41
CA MET A 8 -6.23 -9.17 14.12
C MET A 8 -5.03 -9.41 15.02
N ILE A 9 -4.27 -8.34 15.33
CA ILE A 9 -3.11 -8.43 16.24
C ILE A 9 -3.58 -8.65 17.68
N ALA A 10 -4.70 -8.03 18.08
CA ALA A 10 -5.27 -8.17 19.41
C ALA A 10 -5.85 -9.58 19.66
N ASN A 11 -6.57 -10.13 18.68
CA ASN A 11 -7.26 -11.42 18.80
C ASN A 11 -6.90 -12.38 17.65
N PRO A 12 -5.66 -12.88 17.59
CA PRO A 12 -5.18 -13.68 16.46
C PRO A 12 -5.96 -14.97 16.23
N THR A 13 -6.56 -15.55 17.28
CA THR A 13 -7.38 -16.77 17.22
C THR A 13 -8.66 -16.60 16.40
N ASP A 14 -9.20 -15.37 16.34
CA ASP A 14 -10.40 -15.05 15.57
C ASP A 14 -10.11 -14.94 14.07
N TRP A 15 -8.83 -14.94 13.69
CA TRP A 15 -8.34 -14.73 12.32
C TRP A 15 -7.41 -15.85 11.85
N PRO A 16 -7.86 -17.12 11.85
CA PRO A 16 -7.02 -18.28 11.53
C PRO A 16 -6.42 -18.22 10.11
N ALA A 17 -7.08 -17.53 9.18
CA ALA A 17 -6.60 -17.33 7.82
C ALA A 17 -5.29 -16.52 7.73
N PHE A 18 -4.94 -15.76 8.76
CA PHE A 18 -3.74 -14.91 8.80
C PHE A 18 -2.68 -15.41 9.79
N THR A 19 -2.78 -16.68 10.23
CA THR A 19 -1.91 -17.22 11.29
C THR A 19 -0.42 -17.10 10.94
N SER A 20 -0.02 -17.44 9.72
CA SER A 20 1.38 -17.35 9.27
C SER A 20 1.93 -15.92 9.30
N GLU A 21 1.11 -14.97 8.86
CA GLU A 21 1.42 -13.55 8.80
C GLU A 21 1.51 -12.96 10.21
N LEU A 22 0.62 -13.37 11.12
CA LEU A 22 0.61 -12.94 12.51
C LEU A 22 1.81 -13.49 13.31
N VAL A 23 2.26 -14.71 13.00
CA VAL A 23 3.51 -15.26 13.56
C VAL A 23 4.71 -14.46 13.08
N SER A 24 4.80 -14.18 11.78
CA SER A 24 5.89 -13.37 11.21
C SER A 24 5.88 -11.94 11.76
N PHE A 25 4.69 -11.36 11.93
CA PHE A 25 4.51 -10.05 12.54
C PHE A 25 4.99 -10.03 13.99
N ARG A 26 4.65 -11.05 14.80
CA ARG A 26 5.14 -11.17 16.19
C ARG A 26 6.66 -11.23 16.24
N PHE A 27 7.27 -12.05 15.39
CA PHE A 27 8.73 -12.12 15.29
C PHE A 27 9.36 -10.75 14.98
N LEU A 28 8.79 -10.01 14.04
CA LEU A 28 9.24 -8.65 13.72
C LEU A 28 9.06 -7.69 14.90
N ARG A 29 7.90 -7.73 15.56
CA ARG A 29 7.58 -6.90 16.73
C ARG A 29 8.57 -7.11 17.86
N ASP A 30 8.94 -8.36 18.14
CA ASP A 30 9.88 -8.69 19.22
C ASP A 30 11.31 -8.16 18.95
N GLY A 31 11.61 -7.78 17.70
CA GLY A 31 12.84 -7.09 17.32
C GLY A 31 12.90 -5.60 17.66
N PHE A 32 11.79 -4.99 18.11
CA PHE A 32 11.73 -3.56 18.47
C PHE A 32 11.39 -3.39 19.95
N SER A 33 12.13 -2.54 20.65
CA SER A 33 11.85 -2.22 22.07
C SER A 33 10.52 -1.48 22.24
N GLU A 34 10.16 -0.64 21.27
CA GLU A 34 8.88 0.08 21.24
C GLU A 34 8.31 0.06 19.82
N LEU A 35 7.04 -0.35 19.69
CA LEU A 35 6.31 -0.39 18.43
C LEU A 35 4.86 0.07 18.68
N ASN A 36 4.40 1.02 17.87
CA ASN A 36 3.04 1.53 17.92
C ASN A 36 2.36 1.41 16.55
N ILE A 37 1.15 0.86 16.52
CA ILE A 37 0.33 0.72 15.32
C ILE A 37 -0.95 1.51 15.49
N THR A 38 -1.10 2.54 14.66
CA THR A 38 -2.27 3.42 14.67
C THR A 38 -3.03 3.33 13.36
N ARG A 39 -4.36 3.35 13.46
CA ARG A 39 -5.23 3.49 12.29
C ARG A 39 -5.27 4.95 11.83
N ILE A 40 -4.90 5.20 10.58
CA ILE A 40 -5.03 6.51 9.94
C ILE A 40 -6.09 6.50 8.83
N PRO A 41 -6.74 7.65 8.53
CA PRO A 41 -7.64 7.77 7.39
C PRO A 41 -6.93 7.45 6.07
N ARG A 42 -7.65 6.81 5.13
CA ARG A 42 -7.12 6.45 3.81
C ARG A 42 -6.60 7.65 3.03
N THR A 43 -7.25 8.80 3.17
CA THR A 43 -6.83 10.09 2.59
C THR A 43 -5.47 10.57 3.08
N ARG A 44 -4.98 10.06 4.21
CA ARG A 44 -3.65 10.35 4.78
C ARG A 44 -2.61 9.27 4.48
N ASN A 45 -2.97 8.23 3.74
CA ASN A 45 -2.08 7.10 3.39
C ASN A 45 -1.87 6.92 1.87
N LEU A 46 -2.03 8.00 1.09
CA LEU A 46 -2.10 7.96 -0.38
C LEU A 46 -0.86 7.34 -1.04
N ARG A 47 0.33 7.56 -0.47
CA ARG A 47 1.60 7.02 -1.02
C ARG A 47 1.65 5.50 -0.93
N ALA A 48 1.43 4.95 0.27
CA ALA A 48 1.43 3.49 0.48
C ALA A 48 0.31 2.83 -0.32
N ASP A 49 -0.86 3.45 -0.39
CA ASP A 49 -1.98 2.97 -1.20
C ASP A 49 -1.66 2.94 -2.70
N SER A 50 -0.95 3.95 -3.20
CA SER A 50 -0.55 4.00 -4.61
C SER A 50 0.44 2.90 -4.93
N LEU A 51 1.46 2.72 -4.09
CA LEU A 51 2.45 1.64 -4.24
C LEU A 51 1.80 0.25 -4.20
N ALA A 52 0.90 0.01 -3.25
CA ALA A 52 0.20 -1.26 -3.13
C ALA A 52 -0.73 -1.53 -4.33
N LYS A 53 -1.37 -0.49 -4.90
CA LYS A 53 -2.16 -0.62 -6.12
C LYS A 53 -1.30 -0.93 -7.32
N GLU A 54 -0.21 -0.19 -7.49
CA GLU A 54 0.73 -0.37 -8.60
C GLU A 54 1.35 -1.76 -8.60
N ALA A 55 1.71 -2.29 -7.43
CA ALA A 55 2.24 -3.65 -7.28
C ALA A 55 1.24 -4.72 -7.76
N ARG A 56 -0.04 -4.54 -7.42
CA ARG A 56 -1.10 -5.47 -7.86
C ARG A 56 -1.36 -5.37 -9.35
N CYS A 57 -1.33 -4.16 -9.90
CA CYS A 57 -1.62 -3.92 -11.32
C CYS A 57 -0.46 -4.29 -12.26
N SER A 58 0.79 -4.19 -11.78
CA SER A 58 1.98 -4.42 -12.61
C SER A 58 2.35 -5.89 -12.77
N GLY A 59 1.81 -6.79 -11.94
CA GLY A 59 2.14 -8.21 -11.97
C GLY A 59 3.63 -8.51 -11.74
N THR A 60 4.42 -7.51 -11.31
CA THR A 60 5.86 -7.57 -11.14
C THR A 60 6.23 -7.21 -9.71
N LEU A 61 7.18 -7.96 -9.14
CA LEU A 61 7.67 -7.74 -7.79
C LEU A 61 8.66 -6.58 -7.81
N PHE A 62 8.37 -5.49 -7.09
CA PHE A 62 9.30 -4.37 -6.98
C PHE A 62 10.55 -4.80 -6.19
N SER A 63 11.73 -4.68 -6.82
CA SER A 63 13.01 -4.98 -6.18
C SER A 63 13.54 -3.83 -5.30
N ARG A 64 13.02 -2.61 -5.49
CA ARG A 64 13.45 -1.41 -4.78
C ARG A 64 12.34 -0.37 -4.74
N ILE A 65 12.07 0.19 -3.55
CA ILE A 65 11.17 1.33 -3.38
C ILE A 65 12.04 2.58 -3.22
N ASP A 66 12.09 3.41 -4.24
CA ASP A 66 12.72 4.72 -4.13
C ASP A 66 11.81 5.67 -3.33
N GLN A 67 12.40 6.46 -2.42
CA GLN A 67 11.64 7.37 -1.55
C GLN A 67 11.14 8.62 -2.27
N ILE A 68 11.68 8.90 -3.45
CA ILE A 68 11.34 10.06 -4.26
C ILE A 68 10.06 9.74 -5.01
N GLN A 69 8.97 10.44 -4.67
CA GLN A 69 7.77 10.39 -5.50
C GLN A 69 8.12 11.13 -6.79
N PRO A 70 8.21 10.46 -7.96
CA PRO A 70 8.38 11.20 -9.19
C PRO A 70 7.16 12.11 -9.33
N ASP A 71 7.42 13.38 -9.64
CA ASP A 71 6.38 14.32 -9.97
C ASP A 71 5.54 13.68 -11.08
N LYS A 72 4.30 13.30 -10.76
CA LYS A 72 3.45 12.62 -11.75
C LYS A 72 3.10 13.69 -12.76
N PRO A 73 3.54 13.59 -14.04
CA PRO A 73 3.10 14.55 -15.03
C PRO A 73 1.58 14.50 -15.07
N ASP A 74 0.98 15.69 -15.05
CA ASP A 74 -0.46 15.85 -15.06
C ASP A 74 -1.05 15.05 -16.24
N ARG A 75 -1.94 14.11 -15.91
CA ARG A 75 -2.61 13.22 -16.88
C ARG A 75 -3.47 13.99 -17.89
N THR A 76 -3.66 15.30 -17.70
CA THR A 76 -4.32 16.19 -18.67
C THR A 76 -3.44 16.58 -19.85
N SER A 77 -2.11 16.43 -19.78
CA SER A 77 -1.19 16.89 -20.83
C SER A 77 -1.04 15.94 -22.03
N LEU A 78 -1.48 14.68 -21.92
CA LEU A 78 -1.34 13.68 -23.00
C LEU A 78 -2.47 13.71 -24.06
N TRP A 79 -3.51 14.53 -23.87
CA TRP A 79 -4.70 14.52 -24.75
C TRP A 79 -4.80 15.70 -25.72
N ASN A 80 -3.82 16.59 -25.75
CA ASN A 80 -3.91 17.82 -26.55
C ASN A 80 -3.27 17.72 -27.95
N ASP A 81 -2.63 16.59 -28.31
CA ASP A 81 -1.94 16.43 -29.60
C ASP A 81 -2.76 15.71 -30.68
N SER A 82 -4.08 15.57 -30.52
CA SER A 82 -4.95 15.12 -31.61
C SER A 82 -5.57 16.33 -32.33
N ASP A 83 -4.74 16.98 -33.14
CA ASP A 83 -5.17 17.97 -34.15
C ASP A 83 -5.69 17.25 -35.41
N PRO A 84 -6.95 17.41 -35.82
CA PRO A 84 -7.42 16.93 -37.11
C PRO A 84 -7.33 18.04 -38.16
N SER A 85 -6.16 18.15 -38.80
CA SER A 85 -6.03 18.89 -40.06
C SER A 85 -5.81 17.91 -41.21
N THR A 86 -6.88 17.56 -41.91
CA THR A 86 -6.81 17.16 -43.32
C THR A 86 -7.94 17.83 -44.09
N THR A 87 -7.54 18.76 -44.96
CA THR A 87 -8.31 19.36 -46.05
C THR A 87 -8.62 18.34 -47.13
#